data_AF-A0A0L6CYX0-F1
#
_entry.id   AF-A0A0L6CYX0-F1
#
_cell.length_a   1.000
_cell.length_b   1.000
_cell.length_c   1.000
_cell.angle_alpha   90.00
_cell.angle_beta   90.00
_cell.angle_gamma   90.00
#
_symmetry.space_group_name_H-M   'P 1'
#
loop_
_entity.id
_entity.type
_entity.pdbx_description
1 polymer ?
#
loop_
_entity_poly.entity_id
_entity_poly.type
_entity_poly.pdbx_seq_one_letter_code
_entity_poly.pdbx_strand_id
1 'polypeptide(L)' 'MSAPETNVEKQKKQHKPALMGIRGAVLFALVLLLGLIGWVASQGQTPVDPDVKIDGRTGDEVVVE' A
#
# COMPACT_ATOMS: atom_id res chain seq x y z
N MET A 1 8.50 30.60 39.17
CA MET A 1 9.42 30.70 38.02
C MET A 1 8.59 30.43 36.77
N SER A 2 8.41 31.42 35.89
CA SER A 2 7.85 31.20 34.56
C SER A 2 8.87 30.47 33.69
N ALA A 3 8.43 29.51 32.88
CA ALA A 3 9.32 28.76 32.01
C ALA A 3 10.01 29.70 31.00
N PRO A 4 11.28 29.45 30.63
CA PRO A 4 11.97 30.24 29.63
C PRO A 4 11.21 30.19 28.30
N GLU A 5 11.00 31.35 27.67
CA GLU A 5 10.56 31.39 26.28
C GLU A 5 11.67 30.79 25.40
N THR A 6 11.42 29.59 24.90
CA THR A 6 12.31 28.94 23.93
C THR A 6 12.00 29.44 22.51
N ASN A 7 12.93 29.26 21.58
CA ASN A 7 12.86 29.81 20.23
C ASN A 7 11.90 29.04 19.28
N VAL A 8 10.72 28.64 19.78
CA VAL A 8 9.78 27.72 19.12
C VAL A 8 9.32 28.25 17.77
N GLU A 9 9.01 29.55 17.68
CA GLU A 9 8.51 30.16 16.43
C GLU A 9 9.57 30.16 15.31
N LYS A 10 10.85 30.41 15.64
CA LYS A 10 11.94 30.32 14.66
C LYS A 10 12.14 28.88 14.20
N GLN A 11 12.14 27.92 15.12
CA GLN A 11 12.27 26.50 14.78
C GLN A 11 11.11 26.01 13.90
N LYS A 12 9.87 26.39 14.24
CA LYS A 12 8.68 26.09 13.42
C LYS A 12 8.86 26.58 11.98
N LYS A 13 9.34 27.81 11.80
CA LYS A 13 9.59 28.38 10.46
C LYS A 13 10.67 27.61 9.70
N GLN A 14 11.73 27.18 10.40
CA GLN A 14 12.85 26.44 9.79
C GLN A 14 12.52 24.98 9.49
N HIS A 15 11.60 24.35 10.23
CA HIS A 15 11.17 22.97 9.97
C HIS A 15 10.05 22.85 8.93
N LYS A 16 9.36 23.96 8.59
CA LYS A 16 8.31 23.96 7.56
C LYS A 16 8.73 23.29 6.23
N PRO A 17 9.92 23.54 5.66
CA PRO A 17 10.34 22.87 4.42
C PRO A 17 10.45 21.35 4.56
N ALA A 18 11.04 20.86 5.66
CA ALA A 18 11.15 19.42 5.92
C ALA A 18 9.77 18.77 6.09
N LEU A 19 8.87 19.40 6.84
CA LEU A 19 7.50 18.92 7.02
C LEU A 19 6.72 18.90 5.69
N MET A 20 6.92 19.89 4.82
CA MET A 20 6.35 19.88 3.47
C MET A 20 6.92 18.76 2.61
N GLY A 21 8.22 18.49 2.69
CA GLY A 21 8.87 17.37 2.00
C GLY A 21 8.31 16.02 2.45
N ILE A 22 8.18 15.80 3.76
CA ILE A 22 7.58 14.58 4.33
C ILE A 22 6.13 14.44 3.83
N ARG A 23 5.33 15.50 3.90
CA ARG A 23 3.95 15.48 3.40
C ARG A 23 3.89 15.12 1.91
N GLY A 24 4.79 15.67 1.10
CA GLY A 24 4.91 15.35 -0.32
C GLY A 24 5.25 13.88 -0.56
N ALA A 25 6.24 13.35 0.17
CA ALA A 25 6.64 11.94 0.07
C ALA A 25 5.51 10.98 0.45
N VAL A 26 4.77 11.28 1.54
CA VAL A 26 3.61 10.49 1.97
C VAL A 26 2.52 10.49 0.89
N LEU A 27 2.18 11.66 0.33
CA LEU A 27 1.18 11.76 -0.74
C LEU A 27 1.61 10.99 -1.99
N PHE A 28 2.89 11.10 -2.38
CA PHE A 28 3.43 10.38 -3.51
C PHE A 28 3.35 8.85 -3.31
N ALA A 29 3.75 8.37 -2.13
CA ALA A 29 3.66 6.95 -1.78
C ALA A 29 2.20 6.44 -1.79
N LEU A 30 1.25 7.23 -1.30
CA LEU A 30 -0.17 6.88 -1.35
C LEU A 30 -0.69 6.75 -2.79
N VAL A 31 -0.30 7.66 -3.70
CA VAL A 31 -0.67 7.57 -5.11
C VAL A 31 -0.13 6.30 -5.75
N LEU A 32 1.15 5.99 -5.52
CA LEU A 32 1.76 4.76 -6.03
C LEU A 32 1.07 3.51 -5.46
N LEU A 33 0.77 3.49 -4.16
CA LEU A 33 0.12 2.35 -3.52
C LEU A 33 -1.28 2.12 -4.09
N LEU A 34 -2.08 3.16 -4.28
CA LEU A 34 -3.41 3.06 -4.90
C LEU A 34 -3.32 2.57 -6.34
N GLY A 35 -2.32 3.05 -7.10
CA GLY A 35 -2.04 2.56 -8.46
C GLY A 35 -1.69 1.07 -8.47
N LEU A 36 -0.82 0.63 -7.56
CA LEU A 36 -0.44 -0.77 -7.41
C LEU A 36 -1.65 -1.65 -7.06
N ILE A 37 -2.47 -1.23 -6.08
CA ILE A 37 -3.69 -1.94 -5.70
C ILE A 37 -4.61 -2.10 -6.91
N GLY A 38 -4.86 -1.02 -7.66
CA GLY A 38 -5.68 -1.07 -8.87
C GLY A 38 -5.14 -2.02 -9.94
N TRP A 39 -3.81 -2.01 -10.15
CA TRP A 39 -3.16 -2.89 -11.12
C TRP A 39 -3.21 -4.36 -10.72
N VAL A 40 -2.96 -4.68 -9.44
CA VAL A 40 -3.08 -6.06 -8.93
C VAL A 40 -4.53 -6.54 -9.01
N ALA A 41 -5.48 -5.69 -8.60
CA ALA A 41 -6.91 -6.02 -8.68
C ALA A 41 -7.33 -6.34 -10.12
N SER A 42 -6.85 -5.58 -11.12
CA SER A 42 -7.18 -5.84 -12.53
C SER A 42 -6.63 -7.15 -13.09
N GLN A 43 -5.59 -7.73 -12.50
CA GLN A 43 -4.96 -8.97 -12.97
C GLN A 43 -5.46 -10.22 -12.24
N GLY A 44 -5.83 -10.11 -10.96
CA GLY A 44 -6.11 -11.25 -10.10
C GLY A 44 -7.49 -11.89 -10.24
N GLN A 45 -8.32 -11.44 -11.18
CA GLN A 45 -9.73 -11.85 -11.26
C GLN A 45 -10.05 -12.88 -12.34
N THR A 46 -9.08 -13.33 -13.14
CA THR A 46 -9.33 -14.38 -14.14
C THR A 46 -9.24 -15.74 -13.46
N PRO A 47 -10.35 -16.50 -13.35
CA PRO A 47 -10.30 -17.88 -12.88
C PRO A 47 -9.42 -18.69 -13.85
N VAL A 48 -8.47 -19.44 -13.31
CA VAL A 48 -7.73 -20.42 -14.09
C VAL A 48 -8.48 -21.74 -13.94
N ASP A 49 -9.00 -22.28 -15.04
CA ASP A 49 -9.45 -23.67 -15.05
C ASP A 49 -8.22 -24.56 -15.15
N PRO A 50 -7.90 -25.36 -14.11
CA PRO A 50 -6.76 -26.25 -14.16
C PRO A 50 -7.09 -27.47 -15.03
N ASP A 51 -6.09 -27.96 -15.77
CA ASP A 51 -6.19 -29.19 -16.57
C ASP A 51 -6.51 -30.42 -15.72
N VAL A 52 -6.22 -30.35 -14.41
CA VAL A 52 -6.47 -31.42 -13.43
C VAL A 52 -7.17 -30.82 -12.20
N LYS A 53 -8.29 -31.42 -11.79
CA LYS A 53 -9.04 -31.09 -10.58
C LYS A 53 -9.00 -32.27 -9.60
N ILE A 54 -8.88 -32.00 -8.30
CA ILE A 54 -8.96 -33.04 -7.27
C ILE A 54 -10.44 -33.30 -6.95
N ASP A 55 -10.88 -34.55 -7.03
CA ASP A 55 -12.24 -34.90 -6.58
C ASP A 55 -12.31 -34.81 -5.04
N GLY A 56 -13.12 -33.89 -4.53
CA GLY A 56 -13.29 -33.68 -3.09
C GLY A 56 -13.91 -34.86 -2.33
N ARG A 57 -14.41 -35.90 -3.03
CA ARG A 57 -15.00 -37.10 -2.41
C ARG A 57 -14.00 -38.25 -2.30
N THR A 58 -13.09 -38.41 -3.27
CA THR A 58 -12.16 -39.55 -3.35
C THR A 58 -10.70 -39.16 -3.18
N GLY A 59 -10.35 -37.91 -3.48
CA GLY A 59 -8.97 -37.42 -3.46
C GLY A 59 -8.21 -37.70 -4.76
N ASP A 60 -8.86 -38.24 -5.78
CA ASP A 60 -8.23 -38.56 -7.07
C ASP A 60 -8.02 -37.32 -7.93
N GLU A 61 -6.95 -37.34 -8.72
CA GLU A 61 -6.69 -36.38 -9.80
C GLU A 61 -7.58 -36.71 -11.01
N VAL A 62 -8.46 -35.78 -11.38
CA VAL A 62 -9.37 -35.90 -12.52
C VAL A 62 -8.95 -34.90 -13.60
N VAL A 63 -8.59 -35.42 -14.78
CA VAL A 63 -8.33 -34.59 -15.96
C VAL A 63 -9.64 -33.95 -16.41
N VAL A 64 -9.62 -32.64 -16.60
CA VAL A 64 -10.77 -31.85 -17.05
C VAL A 64 -10.72 -31.79 -18.57
N GLU A 65 -11.73 -32.36 -19.24
CA GLU A 65 -11.92 -32.23 -20.70
C GLU A 65 -12.55 -30.88 -21.08
#